data_AF-A5E3X4-F1
#
_entry.id   AF-A5E3X4-F1
#
_cell.length_a   1.000
_cell.length_b   1.000
_cell.length_c   1.000
_cell.angle_alpha   90.00
_cell.angle_beta   90.00
_cell.angle_gamma   90.00
#
_symmetry.space_group_name_H-M   'P 1'
#
loop_
_entity.id
_entity.type
_entity.pdbx_description
1 polymer ?
#
loop_
_entity_poly.entity_id
_entity_poly.type
_entity_poly.pdbx_seq_one_letter_code
_entity_poly.pdbx_strand_id
1 'polypeptide(L)'
;MSLQMSLVFSTMVAQLVLLLLLVLPLPYIVRSNIILFLDRIQHSQHFKVVLIFSLVLMSLQFWDCLARLQKYQKIQEQINGNPQYGGGFINYDKLASKFYSERNLYLSGAILYLQLCIGTVVTIVKKLVLKQKILRDHSVELKKKGLAGRDAERKKTDEENTEIVRLKQLIEVKLRDVEILKKQIKGTQATYDGMNATGIRSKDD
;
A
#
# COMPACT_ATOMS: atom_id res chain seq x y z
N MET A 1 12.89 -10.52 -42.57
CA MET A 1 12.08 -11.36 -41.64
C MET A 1 10.64 -11.29 -42.09
N SER A 2 9.86 -12.38 -42.01
CA SER A 2 8.44 -12.28 -42.34
C SER A 2 7.73 -11.30 -41.39
N LEU A 3 6.65 -10.67 -41.85
CA LEU A 3 5.85 -9.75 -41.02
C LEU A 3 5.38 -10.42 -39.72
N GLN A 4 5.03 -11.71 -39.79
CA GLN A 4 4.65 -12.52 -38.64
C GLN A 4 5.74 -12.55 -37.56
N MET A 5 6.99 -12.81 -37.94
CA MET A 5 8.10 -12.89 -36.97
C MET A 5 8.49 -11.53 -36.38
N SER A 6 8.24 -10.45 -37.12
CA SER A 6 8.46 -9.09 -36.62
C SER A 6 7.40 -8.70 -35.58
N LEU A 7 6.14 -9.11 -35.78
CA LEU A 7 5.06 -8.92 -34.82
C LEU A 7 5.33 -9.70 -33.53
N VAL A 8 5.69 -10.98 -33.64
CA VAL A 8 6.06 -11.84 -32.51
C VAL A 8 7.21 -11.22 -31.70
N PHE A 9 8.25 -10.75 -32.39
CA PHE A 9 9.37 -10.06 -31.75
C PHE A 9 8.95 -8.76 -31.04
N SER A 10 8.12 -7.93 -31.68
CA SER A 10 7.61 -6.69 -31.08
C SER A 10 6.80 -6.98 -29.80
N THR A 11 5.97 -8.02 -29.80
CA THR A 11 5.21 -8.46 -28.62
C THR A 11 6.14 -8.87 -27.49
N MET A 12 7.22 -9.62 -27.80
CA MET A 12 8.23 -10.00 -26.81
C MET A 12 8.90 -8.78 -26.18
N VAL A 13 9.33 -7.82 -27.00
CA VAL A 13 9.97 -6.59 -26.51
C VAL A 13 9.02 -5.79 -25.63
N ALA A 14 7.75 -5.66 -26.03
CA ALA A 14 6.73 -4.99 -25.24
C ALA A 14 6.50 -5.68 -23.88
N GLN A 15 6.41 -7.01 -23.86
CA GLN A 15 6.29 -7.79 -22.62
C GLN A 15 7.51 -7.62 -21.71
N LEU A 16 8.72 -7.59 -22.28
CA LEU A 16 9.96 -7.43 -21.52
C LEU A 16 10.04 -6.03 -20.87
N VAL A 17 9.72 -4.98 -21.62
CA VAL A 17 9.66 -3.61 -21.08
C VAL A 17 8.59 -3.51 -19.99
N LEU A 18 7.41 -4.10 -20.20
CA LEU A 18 6.34 -4.12 -19.20
C LEU A 18 6.78 -4.85 -17.92
N LEU A 19 7.42 -6.01 -18.05
CA LEU A 19 7.93 -6.77 -16.91
C LEU A 19 9.00 -5.98 -16.16
N LEU A 20 9.95 -5.37 -16.86
CA LEU A 20 11.02 -4.57 -16.26
C LEU A 20 10.45 -3.39 -15.48
N LEU A 21 9.48 -2.68 -16.06
CA LEU A 21 8.77 -1.58 -15.39
C LEU A 21 8.07 -2.09 -14.12
N LEU A 22 7.46 -3.27 -14.16
CA LEU A 22 6.70 -3.83 -13.04
C LEU A 22 7.59 -4.38 -11.91
N VAL A 23 8.77 -4.91 -12.25
CA VAL A 23 9.75 -5.48 -11.29
C VAL A 23 10.55 -4.39 -10.59
N LEU A 24 10.76 -3.24 -11.24
CA LEU A 24 11.54 -2.14 -10.66
C LEU A 24 10.96 -1.72 -9.29
N PRO A 25 11.82 -1.36 -8.31
CA PRO A 25 11.39 -0.80 -7.02
C PRO A 25 10.80 0.62 -7.18
N LEU A 26 9.60 0.73 -7.74
CA LEU A 26 8.90 2.02 -7.86
C LEU A 26 8.34 2.50 -6.52
N PRO A 27 8.26 3.83 -6.30
CA PRO A 27 7.62 4.41 -5.14
C PRO A 27 6.13 4.05 -5.09
N TYR A 28 5.58 3.97 -3.87
CA TYR A 28 4.20 3.51 -3.60
C TYR A 28 3.13 4.22 -4.44
N ILE A 29 3.27 5.53 -4.65
CA ILE A 29 2.30 6.35 -5.39
C ILE A 29 2.18 5.84 -6.83
N VAL A 30 3.31 5.59 -7.48
CA VAL A 30 3.34 5.13 -8.88
C VAL A 30 2.87 3.68 -8.97
N ARG A 31 3.27 2.81 -8.03
CA ARG A 31 2.78 1.42 -7.97
C ARG A 31 1.27 1.33 -7.80
N SER A 32 0.70 2.14 -6.92
CA SER A 32 -0.75 2.18 -6.72
C SER A 32 -1.49 2.61 -7.98
N ASN A 33 -0.99 3.62 -8.70
CA ASN A 33 -1.60 4.09 -9.94
C ASN A 33 -1.52 3.05 -11.07
N ILE A 34 -0.36 2.39 -11.22
CA ILE A 34 -0.18 1.30 -12.19
C ILE A 34 -1.15 0.16 -11.90
N ILE A 35 -1.29 -0.26 -10.64
CA ILE A 35 -2.19 -1.36 -10.28
C ILE A 35 -3.65 -0.96 -10.49
N LEU A 36 -4.07 0.24 -10.11
CA LEU A 36 -5.44 0.71 -10.33
C LEU A 36 -5.76 0.78 -11.83
N PHE A 37 -4.79 1.19 -12.66
CA PHE A 37 -4.93 1.19 -14.11
C PHE A 37 -5.00 -0.24 -14.67
N LEU A 38 -4.12 -1.14 -14.22
CA LEU A 38 -4.14 -2.54 -14.62
C LEU A 38 -5.44 -3.24 -14.19
N ASP A 39 -5.94 -2.98 -12.98
CA ASP A 39 -7.17 -3.55 -12.45
C ASP A 39 -8.38 -3.05 -13.25
N ARG A 40 -8.40 -1.76 -13.62
CA ARG A 40 -9.43 -1.20 -14.51
C ARG A 40 -9.43 -1.87 -15.89
N ILE A 41 -8.26 -2.09 -16.48
CA ILE A 41 -8.13 -2.76 -17.79
C ILE A 41 -8.55 -4.23 -17.67
N GLN A 42 -8.05 -4.94 -16.66
CA GLN A 42 -8.36 -6.35 -16.43
C GLN A 42 -9.82 -6.59 -16.02
N HIS A 43 -10.51 -5.59 -15.46
CA HIS A 43 -11.93 -5.70 -15.13
C HIS A 43 -12.80 -5.79 -16.38
N SER A 44 -12.34 -5.25 -17.52
CA SER A 44 -13.07 -5.36 -18.77
C SER A 44 -13.06 -6.81 -19.29
N GLN A 45 -14.25 -7.35 -19.56
CA GLN A 45 -14.42 -8.72 -20.08
C GLN A 45 -13.73 -8.89 -21.44
N HIS A 46 -13.81 -7.87 -22.29
CA HIS A 46 -13.16 -7.87 -23.60
C HIS A 46 -11.64 -8.05 -23.52
N PHE A 47 -10.97 -7.41 -22.55
CA PHE A 47 -9.54 -7.55 -22.39
C PHE A 47 -9.12 -8.96 -21.95
N LYS A 48 -9.90 -9.59 -21.04
CA LYS A 48 -9.64 -10.98 -20.63
C LYS A 48 -9.73 -11.94 -21.81
N VAL A 49 -10.75 -11.76 -22.65
CA VAL A 49 -10.93 -12.58 -23.86
C VAL A 49 -9.76 -12.40 -24.80
N VAL A 50 -9.34 -11.16 -25.08
CA VAL A 50 -8.18 -10.88 -25.95
C VAL A 50 -6.89 -11.50 -25.39
N LEU A 51 -6.67 -11.40 -24.07
CA LEU A 51 -5.49 -11.97 -23.41
C LEU A 51 -5.48 -13.50 -23.52
N ILE A 52 -6.60 -14.17 -23.22
CA ILE A 52 -6.72 -15.64 -23.32
C ILE A 52 -6.56 -16.08 -24.77
N PHE A 53 -7.20 -15.38 -25.71
CA PHE A 53 -7.09 -15.66 -27.14
C PHE A 53 -5.64 -15.54 -27.63
N SER A 54 -4.94 -14.45 -27.24
CA SER A 54 -3.52 -14.28 -27.54
C SER A 54 -2.65 -15.36 -26.92
N LEU A 55 -2.96 -15.81 -25.70
CA LEU A 55 -2.23 -16.89 -25.02
C LEU A 55 -2.38 -18.22 -25.76
N VAL A 56 -3.61 -18.55 -26.20
CA VAL A 56 -3.89 -19.76 -26.98
C VAL A 56 -3.18 -19.71 -28.33
N LEU A 57 -3.23 -18.58 -29.04
CA LEU A 57 -2.51 -18.40 -30.31
C LEU A 57 -0.99 -18.59 -30.16
N MET A 58 -0.38 -17.98 -29.15
CA MET A 58 1.06 -18.13 -28.89
C MET A 58 1.43 -19.57 -28.50
N SER A 59 0.54 -20.25 -27.76
CA SER A 59 0.72 -21.65 -27.40
C SER A 59 0.63 -22.57 -28.61
N LEU A 60 -0.32 -22.31 -29.52
CA LEU A 60 -0.44 -23.03 -30.78
C LEU A 60 0.80 -22.83 -31.66
N GLN A 61 1.30 -21.59 -31.75
CA GLN A 61 2.51 -21.27 -32.50
C GLN A 61 3.75 -21.97 -31.90
N PHE A 62 3.85 -22.01 -30.57
CA PHE A 62 4.90 -22.75 -29.88
C PHE A 62 4.82 -24.25 -30.20
N TRP A 63 3.62 -24.81 -30.18
CA TRP A 63 3.40 -26.22 -30.52
C TRP A 63 3.73 -26.53 -31.98
N ASP A 64 3.36 -25.66 -32.93
CA ASP A 64 3.75 -25.81 -34.35
C ASP A 64 5.27 -25.83 -34.51
N CYS A 65 5.97 -24.92 -33.82
CA CYS A 65 7.43 -24.89 -33.85
C CYS A 65 8.04 -26.19 -33.27
N LEU A 66 7.47 -26.72 -32.19
CA LEU A 66 7.94 -27.93 -31.54
C LEU A 66 7.73 -29.17 -32.42
N ALA A 67 6.54 -29.32 -33.01
CA ALA A 67 6.22 -30.40 -33.93
C ALA A 67 7.13 -30.37 -35.18
N ARG A 68 7.39 -29.17 -35.70
CA ARG A 68 8.30 -28.96 -36.84
C ARG A 68 9.73 -29.34 -36.50
N LEU A 69 10.23 -28.96 -35.33
CA LEU A 69 11.58 -29.31 -34.88
C LEU A 69 11.74 -30.82 -34.67
N GLN A 70 10.76 -31.49 -34.07
CA GLN A 70 10.74 -32.95 -33.91
C GLN A 70 10.79 -33.67 -35.25
N LYS A 71 10.07 -33.16 -36.27
CA LYS A 71 10.12 -33.71 -37.62
C LYS A 71 11.53 -33.62 -38.22
N TYR A 72 12.21 -32.48 -38.05
CA TYR A 72 13.59 -32.32 -38.53
C TYR A 72 14.58 -33.24 -37.81
N GLN A 73 14.41 -33.44 -36.50
CA GLN A 73 15.25 -34.36 -35.72
C GLN A 73 15.10 -35.81 -36.21
N LYS A 74 13.86 -36.30 -36.39
CA LYS A 74 13.61 -37.66 -36.90
C LYS A 74 14.20 -37.90 -38.29
N ILE A 75 14.10 -36.90 -39.19
CA ILE A 75 14.70 -36.98 -40.52
C ILE A 75 16.23 -37.04 -40.42
N GLN A 76 16.83 -36.26 -39.52
CA GLN A 76 18.29 -36.26 -39.30
C GLN A 76 18.77 -37.61 -38.73
N GLU A 77 18.03 -38.23 -37.82
CA GLU A 77 18.33 -39.56 -37.28
C GLU A 77 18.23 -40.66 -38.35
N GLN A 78 17.23 -40.60 -39.22
CA GLN A 78 17.06 -41.56 -40.33
C GLN A 78 18.20 -41.47 -41.37
N ILE A 79 18.70 -40.25 -41.64
CA ILE A 79 19.84 -40.04 -42.53
C ILE A 79 21.13 -40.56 -41.90
N ASN A 80 21.34 -40.32 -40.61
CA ASN A 80 22.54 -40.75 -39.90
C ASN A 80 22.57 -42.26 -39.59
N GLY A 81 21.40 -42.88 -39.38
CA GLY A 81 21.29 -44.29 -38.99
C GLY A 81 21.30 -45.28 -40.16
N ASN A 82 21.28 -44.82 -41.42
CA ASN A 82 21.26 -45.70 -42.58
C ASN A 82 22.45 -45.42 -43.53
N PRO A 83 23.49 -46.26 -43.56
CA PRO A 83 24.70 -46.00 -44.37
C PRO A 83 24.45 -45.95 -45.88
N GLN A 84 23.30 -46.46 -46.36
CA GLN A 84 22.90 -46.37 -47.76
C GLN A 84 22.34 -44.99 -48.18
N TYR A 85 21.98 -44.14 -47.22
CA TYR A 85 21.59 -42.74 -47.42
C TYR A 85 22.70 -41.75 -47.00
N GLY A 86 23.84 -42.26 -46.51
CA GLY A 86 24.94 -41.50 -45.90
C GLY A 86 25.76 -40.59 -46.84
N GLY A 87 25.34 -40.43 -48.10
CA GLY A 87 25.99 -39.55 -49.08
C GLY A 87 25.13 -38.35 -49.51
N GLY A 88 23.91 -38.20 -48.99
CA GLY A 88 23.04 -37.09 -49.34
C GLY A 88 23.53 -35.81 -48.69
N PHE A 89 24.27 -34.98 -49.44
CA PHE A 89 24.61 -33.58 -49.12
C PHE A 89 23.53 -32.99 -48.20
N ILE A 90 23.92 -32.57 -47.00
CA ILE A 90 23.07 -31.78 -46.12
C ILE A 90 22.67 -30.55 -46.94
N ASN A 91 21.47 -30.57 -47.50
CA ASN A 91 20.97 -29.49 -48.33
C ASN A 91 21.00 -28.23 -47.45
N TYR A 92 21.81 -27.24 -47.82
CA TYR A 92 21.99 -26.01 -47.05
C TYR A 92 20.64 -25.36 -46.71
N ASP A 93 19.65 -25.48 -47.59
CA ASP A 93 18.27 -25.02 -47.37
C ASP A 93 17.55 -25.72 -46.21
N LYS A 94 17.76 -27.04 -46.04
CA LYS A 94 17.18 -27.80 -44.92
C LYS A 94 17.85 -27.42 -43.60
N LEU A 95 19.16 -27.17 -43.62
CA LEU A 95 19.90 -26.72 -42.45
C LEU A 95 19.49 -25.31 -42.04
N ALA A 96 19.34 -24.40 -43.01
CA ALA A 96 18.80 -23.06 -42.80
C ALA A 96 17.37 -23.11 -42.22
N SER A 97 16.50 -23.95 -42.78
CA SER A 97 15.13 -24.15 -42.28
C SER A 97 15.08 -24.65 -40.83
N LYS A 98 16.01 -25.53 -40.45
CA LYS A 98 16.18 -25.98 -39.06
C LYS A 98 16.53 -24.81 -38.14
N PHE A 99 17.56 -24.03 -38.47
CA PHE A 99 17.95 -22.85 -37.67
C PHE A 99 16.82 -21.83 -37.52
N TYR A 100 16.02 -21.61 -38.56
CA TYR A 100 14.85 -20.75 -38.47
C TYR A 100 13.79 -21.32 -37.51
N SER A 101 13.52 -22.63 -37.57
CA SER A 101 12.57 -23.27 -36.65
C SER A 101 13.03 -23.23 -35.19
N GLU A 102 14.33 -23.42 -34.94
CA GLU A 102 14.93 -23.33 -33.59
C GLU A 102 14.78 -21.91 -33.03
N ARG A 103 15.18 -20.89 -33.79
CA ARG A 103 15.04 -19.48 -33.38
C ARG A 103 13.58 -19.13 -33.05
N ASN A 104 12.64 -19.54 -33.92
CA ASN A 104 11.23 -19.22 -33.74
C ASN A 104 10.63 -19.93 -32.51
N LEU A 105 11.11 -21.14 -32.21
CA LEU A 105 10.74 -21.88 -30.99
C LEU A 105 11.16 -21.12 -29.74
N TYR A 106 12.42 -20.70 -29.64
CA TYR A 106 12.90 -19.94 -28.47
C TYR A 106 12.16 -18.61 -28.31
N LEU A 107 11.89 -17.92 -29.43
CA LEU A 107 11.16 -16.65 -29.41
C LEU A 107 9.71 -16.84 -28.92
N SER A 108 9.01 -17.85 -29.44
CA SER A 108 7.64 -18.17 -29.02
C SER A 108 7.59 -18.65 -27.56
N GLY A 109 8.58 -19.43 -27.12
CA GLY A 109 8.69 -19.88 -25.73
C GLY A 109 8.95 -18.73 -24.76
N ALA A 110 9.82 -17.78 -25.14
CA ALA A 110 10.11 -16.60 -24.34
C ALA A 110 8.85 -15.73 -24.13
N ILE A 111 8.01 -15.56 -25.15
CA ILE A 111 6.76 -14.79 -25.06
C ILE A 111 5.78 -15.44 -24.08
N LEU A 112 5.62 -16.77 -24.16
CA LEU A 112 4.75 -17.50 -23.24
C LEU A 112 5.26 -17.42 -21.79
N TYR A 113 6.57 -17.56 -21.61
CA TYR A 113 7.22 -17.41 -20.32
C TYR A 113 7.00 -16.01 -19.74
N LEU A 114 7.27 -14.96 -20.52
CA LEU A 114 7.08 -13.58 -20.10
C LEU A 114 5.62 -13.28 -19.75
N GLN A 115 4.66 -13.80 -20.53
CA GLN A 115 3.23 -13.65 -20.25
C GLN A 115 2.85 -14.21 -18.87
N LEU A 116 3.38 -15.39 -18.52
CA LEU A 116 3.18 -16.00 -17.21
C LEU A 116 3.86 -15.19 -16.10
N CYS A 117 5.11 -14.75 -16.31
CA CYS A 117 5.83 -13.90 -15.37
C CYS A 117 5.07 -12.60 -15.07
N ILE A 118 4.54 -11.93 -16.10
CA ILE A 118 3.74 -10.71 -15.93
C ILE A 118 2.53 -11.00 -15.03
N GLY A 119 1.78 -12.08 -15.27
CA GLY A 119 0.63 -12.46 -14.43
C GLY A 119 1.00 -12.67 -12.95
N THR A 120 2.11 -13.37 -12.70
CA THR A 120 2.62 -13.59 -11.34
C THR A 120 3.06 -12.29 -10.68
N VAL A 121 3.84 -11.45 -11.38
CA VAL A 121 4.35 -10.18 -10.83
C VAL A 121 3.19 -9.22 -10.54
N VAL A 122 2.19 -9.10 -11.43
CA VAL A 122 0.99 -8.29 -11.17
C VAL A 122 0.29 -8.73 -9.89
N THR A 123 0.14 -10.04 -9.69
CA THR A 123 -0.49 -10.59 -8.48
C THR A 123 0.31 -10.28 -7.22
N ILE A 124 1.63 -10.41 -7.26
CA ILE A 124 2.52 -10.09 -6.14
C ILE A 124 2.44 -8.59 -5.81
N VAL A 125 2.55 -7.74 -6.83
CA VAL A 125 2.53 -6.28 -6.69
C VAL A 125 1.17 -5.80 -6.15
N LYS A 126 0.06 -6.40 -6.61
CA LYS A 126 -1.29 -6.16 -6.06
C LYS A 126 -1.38 -6.49 -4.57
N LYS A 127 -0.87 -7.64 -4.14
CA LYS A 127 -0.81 -8.03 -2.71
C LYS A 127 0.06 -7.08 -1.90
N LEU A 128 1.19 -6.65 -2.44
CA LEU A 128 2.12 -5.74 -1.77
C LEU A 128 1.47 -4.37 -1.52
N VAL A 129 0.84 -3.78 -2.54
CA VAL A 129 0.15 -2.49 -2.40
C VAL A 129 -1.04 -2.56 -1.44
N LEU A 130 -1.81 -3.66 -1.47
CA LEU A 130 -2.89 -3.86 -0.50
C LEU A 130 -2.37 -3.92 0.94
N LYS A 131 -1.29 -4.67 1.19
CA LYS A 131 -0.66 -4.72 2.53
C LYS A 131 -0.14 -3.35 2.97
N GLN A 132 0.50 -2.62 2.05
CA GLN A 132 1.03 -1.29 2.36
C GLN A 132 -0.08 -0.27 2.63
N LYS A 133 -1.23 -0.38 1.96
CA LYS A 133 -2.43 0.41 2.24
C LYS A 133 -2.95 0.14 3.66
N ILE A 134 -3.14 -1.13 4.04
CA ILE A 134 -3.60 -1.51 5.38
C ILE A 134 -2.67 -0.97 6.47
N LEU A 135 -1.34 -1.08 6.28
CA LEU A 135 -0.37 -0.54 7.24
C LEU A 135 -0.47 0.98 7.38
N ARG A 136 -0.66 1.70 6.27
CA ARG A 136 -0.86 3.15 6.29
C ARG A 136 -2.16 3.53 6.99
N ASP A 137 -3.26 2.86 6.65
CA ASP A 137 -4.57 3.14 7.25
C ASP A 137 -4.53 2.89 8.77
N HIS A 138 -3.92 1.80 9.21
CA HIS A 138 -3.73 1.51 10.64
C HIS A 138 -2.82 2.55 11.33
N SER A 139 -1.75 3.00 10.67
CA SER A 139 -0.87 4.06 11.22
C SER A 139 -1.59 5.41 11.35
N VAL A 140 -2.48 5.74 10.41
CA VAL A 140 -3.30 6.95 10.45
C VAL A 140 -4.36 6.83 11.54
N GLU A 141 -4.98 5.66 11.71
CA GLU A 141 -5.94 5.42 12.77
C GLU A 141 -5.31 5.51 14.16
N LEU A 142 -4.13 4.91 14.35
CA LEU A 142 -3.34 5.04 15.58
C LEU A 142 -2.95 6.49 15.87
N LYS A 143 -2.52 7.23 14.83
CA LYS A 143 -2.21 8.65 14.96
C LYS A 143 -3.45 9.47 15.31
N LYS A 144 -4.60 9.19 14.69
CA LYS A 144 -5.88 9.87 15.00
C LYS A 144 -6.35 9.55 16.42
N LYS A 145 -6.24 8.30 16.88
CA LYS A 145 -6.53 7.90 18.26
C LYS A 145 -5.58 8.56 19.25
N GLY A 146 -4.28 8.63 18.93
CA GLY A 146 -3.28 9.30 19.75
C GLY A 146 -3.46 10.82 19.83
N LEU A 147 -3.80 11.49 18.72
CA LEU A 147 -4.15 12.91 18.72
C LEU A 147 -5.47 13.17 19.44
N ALA A 148 -6.52 12.38 19.19
CA ALA A 148 -7.79 12.51 19.90
C ALA A 148 -7.63 12.27 21.41
N GLY A 149 -6.76 11.34 21.82
CA GLY A 149 -6.40 11.12 23.22
C GLY A 149 -5.69 12.32 23.83
N ARG A 150 -4.67 12.89 23.15
CA ARG A 150 -3.97 14.09 23.62
C ARG A 150 -4.85 15.33 23.65
N ASP A 151 -5.77 15.50 22.69
CA ASP A 151 -6.69 16.63 22.66
C ASP A 151 -7.75 16.53 23.77
N ALA A 152 -8.23 15.31 24.07
CA ALA A 152 -9.15 15.08 25.18
C ALA A 152 -8.47 15.25 26.55
N GLU A 153 -7.24 14.79 26.68
CA GLU A 153 -6.44 14.95 27.90
C GLU A 153 -6.08 16.42 28.14
N ARG A 154 -5.65 17.13 27.10
CA ARG A 154 -5.36 18.57 27.17
C ARG A 154 -6.59 19.39 27.55
N LYS A 155 -7.77 19.09 26.99
CA LYS A 155 -9.03 19.77 27.38
C LYS A 155 -9.39 19.54 28.84
N LYS A 156 -9.25 18.30 29.34
CA LYS A 156 -9.48 18.00 30.76
C LYS A 156 -8.51 18.76 31.67
N THR A 157 -7.22 18.80 31.32
CA THR A 157 -6.22 19.54 32.09
C THR A 157 -6.46 21.05 32.07
N ASP A 158 -6.89 21.60 30.93
CA ASP A 158 -7.23 23.03 30.82
C ASP A 158 -8.49 23.38 31.65
N GLU A 159 -9.53 22.54 31.60
CA GLU A 159 -10.74 22.69 32.44
C GLU A 159 -10.40 22.59 33.94
N GLU A 160 -9.62 21.58 34.33
CA GLU A 160 -9.20 21.36 35.72
C GLU A 160 -8.33 22.52 36.25
N ASN A 161 -7.42 23.05 35.43
CA ASN A 161 -6.65 24.24 35.78
C ASN A 161 -7.53 25.48 35.97
N THR A 162 -8.55 25.69 35.13
CA THR A 162 -9.47 26.82 35.30
C THR A 162 -10.31 26.71 36.57
N GLU A 163 -10.75 25.50 36.92
CA GLU A 163 -11.50 25.21 38.15
C GLU A 163 -10.63 25.46 39.39
N ILE A 164 -9.37 25.02 39.37
CA ILE A 164 -8.40 25.25 40.45
C ILE A 164 -8.16 26.75 40.68
N VAL A 165 -8.05 27.55 39.63
CA VAL A 165 -7.86 29.01 39.74
C VAL A 165 -9.09 29.68 40.38
N ARG A 166 -10.30 29.30 39.97
CA ARG A 166 -11.55 29.80 40.57
C ARG A 166 -11.68 29.43 42.04
N LEU A 167 -11.38 28.18 42.38
CA LEU A 167 -11.44 27.70 43.77
C LEU A 167 -10.43 28.42 44.65
N LYS A 168 -9.21 28.67 44.16
CA LYS A 168 -8.20 29.47 44.90
C LYS A 168 -8.69 30.90 45.17
N GLN A 169 -9.29 31.57 44.18
CA GLN A 169 -9.86 32.91 44.36
C GLN A 169 -11.00 32.91 45.38
N LEU A 170 -11.87 31.90 45.34
CA LEU A 170 -12.99 31.78 46.27
C LEU A 170 -12.51 31.60 47.72
N ILE A 171 -11.49 30.77 47.93
CA ILE A 171 -10.87 30.56 49.25
C ILE A 171 -10.29 31.87 49.79
N GLU A 172 -9.60 32.64 48.94
CA GLU A 172 -9.00 33.91 49.36
C GLU A 172 -10.05 34.94 49.80
N VAL A 173 -11.17 35.04 49.06
CA VAL A 173 -12.30 35.89 49.44
C VAL A 173 -12.91 35.43 50.77
N LYS A 174 -13.14 34.13 50.94
CA LYS A 174 -13.69 33.56 52.18
C LYS A 174 -12.77 33.81 53.38
N LEU A 175 -11.45 33.75 53.20
CA LEU A 175 -10.50 34.06 54.27
C LEU A 175 -10.57 35.53 54.69
N ARG A 176 -10.71 36.46 53.72
CA ARG A 176 -10.92 37.88 54.01
C ARG A 176 -12.21 38.14 54.77
N ASP A 177 -13.31 37.50 54.35
CA ASP A 177 -14.61 37.62 55.04
C ASP A 177 -14.52 37.13 56.49
N VAL A 178 -13.86 36.00 56.73
CA VAL A 178 -13.65 35.46 58.09
C VAL A 178 -12.83 36.43 58.94
N GLU A 179 -11.83 37.10 58.36
CA GLU A 179 -11.04 38.09 59.08
C GLU A 179 -11.86 39.34 59.44
N ILE A 180 -12.71 39.81 58.51
CA ILE A 180 -13.63 40.92 58.74
C ILE A 180 -14.64 40.56 59.83
N LEU A 181 -15.24 39.37 59.77
CA LEU A 181 -16.19 38.88 60.78
C LEU A 181 -15.51 38.76 62.15
N LYS A 182 -14.26 38.29 62.22
CA LYS A 182 -13.48 38.29 63.47
C LYS A 182 -13.26 39.70 64.02
N LYS A 183 -12.97 40.69 63.16
CA LYS A 183 -12.83 42.10 63.57
C LYS A 183 -14.16 42.67 64.07
N GLN A 184 -15.27 42.36 63.39
CA GLN A 184 -16.62 42.78 63.79
C GLN A 184 -17.01 42.18 65.15
N ILE A 185 -16.82 40.87 65.36
CA ILE A 185 -17.10 40.21 66.64
C ILE A 185 -16.29 40.84 67.77
N LYS A 186 -14.99 41.07 67.56
CA LYS A 186 -14.14 41.76 68.55
C LYS A 186 -14.63 43.18 68.86
N GLY A 187 -15.03 43.92 67.83
CA GLY A 187 -15.62 45.26 67.99
C GLY A 187 -16.91 45.21 68.82
N THR A 188 -17.85 44.32 68.47
CA THR A 188 -19.11 44.12 69.20
C THR A 188 -18.87 43.71 70.65
N GLN A 189 -17.93 42.79 70.90
CA GLN A 189 -17.61 42.34 72.25
C GLN A 189 -17.02 43.47 73.10
N ALA A 190 -16.11 44.27 72.54
CA ALA A 190 -15.58 45.46 73.22
C ALA A 190 -16.69 46.48 73.56
N THR A 191 -17.68 46.67 72.68
CA THR A 191 -18.83 47.54 72.98
C THR A 191 -19.73 46.97 74.08
N TYR A 192 -19.96 45.66 74.10
CA TYR A 192 -20.77 45.00 75.12
C TYR A 192 -20.11 45.07 76.51
N ASP A 193 -18.80 44.81 76.57
CA ASP A 193 -18.00 44.93 77.80
C ASP A 193 -17.99 46.39 78.32
N GLY A 194 -17.93 47.37 77.41
CA GLY A 194 -18.03 48.79 77.74
C GLY A 194 -19.39 49.21 78.31
N MET A 195 -20.50 48.65 77.82
CA MET A 195 -21.86 48.94 78.32
C MET A 195 -22.12 48.34 79.72
N ASN A 196 -21.54 47.18 80.03
CA ASN A 196 -21.66 46.57 81.36
C ASN A 196 -20.92 47.36 82.45
N ALA A 197 -19.85 48.10 82.10
CA ALA A 197 -19.13 48.93 83.06
C ALA A 197 -19.89 50.20 83.48
N THR A 198 -20.88 50.66 82.70
CA THR A 198 -21.66 51.88 82.97
C THR A 198 -22.92 51.67 83.85
N GLY A 199 -23.09 50.48 84.43
CA GLY A 199 -24.27 50.09 85.22
C GLY A 199 -24.25 50.41 86.72
N ILE A 200 -23.25 51.13 87.26
CA ILE A 200 -23.28 51.62 88.65
C ILE A 200 -23.65 53.11 88.64
N ARG A 201 -24.94 53.43 88.44
CA ARG A 201 -25.48 54.74 88.84
C ARG A 201 -26.07 54.60 90.23
N SER A 202 -25.38 55.20 91.21
CA SER A 202 -25.88 55.47 92.55
C SER A 202 -27.22 56.21 92.46
N LYS A 203 -28.20 55.77 93.24
CA LYS A 203 -29.51 56.40 93.37
C LYS A 203 -29.51 57.18 94.68
N ASP A 204 -28.88 58.35 94.69
CA ASP A 204 -29.04 59.39 95.71
C ASP A 204 -29.04 60.74 94.99
N ASP A 205 -30.26 61.27 94.80
CA ASP A 205 -30.74 62.67 94.78
C ASP A 205 -32.11 62.73 94.08
#